data_AF-A0A9W9YWA0-F1
#
_entry.id   AF-A0A9W9YWA0-F1
#
_cell.length_a   1.000
_cell.length_b   1.000
_cell.length_c   1.000
_cell.angle_alpha   90.00
_cell.angle_beta   90.00
_cell.angle_gamma   90.00
#
_symmetry.space_group_name_H-M   'P 1'
#
loop_
_entity.id
_entity.type
_entity.pdbx_description
1 polymer ?
#
loop_
_entity_poly.entity_id
_entity_poly.type
_entity_poly.pdbx_seq_one_letter_code
_entity_poly.pdbx_strand_id
1 'polypeptide(L)'
;MTAFHHKCALYVSDHLSTASSEGKALGKEDITKKIAELSVDDELHEPQEKKTTTKEKSDNDDGIWPVIWDFAGQAIFRAIHPIFVSREAIYVLVIDLTKELSAIAQCCVKEPDYKEVEILAPDGNDTNLDHIMRWMDLVHSFKHVESGEILPPVILVGTHADLLQEDPGDKVTKVKDTICDTARDFSNHIIGKTFTVDNTLAGKQLDEEDPQIVSLRQEILKVGEGMPHTKVEVPLKWLQVENKVDDLASKETNYITREDFKKNICDEICQFEIEDDFEVLLHFLHDRGTVVYHGCANEKRSLVVLNPKWLVDILCQIITVEKQNEEQTRIYNLRKDLRNKGILHAQLLDDACERLKLKDVKESLLDIMKKFNLLCEYTSKEGSSIYLVPCMLTSKPDDKRS
;
A
#
# COMPACT_ATOMS: atom_id res chain seq x y z
N MET A 1 -1.26 31.27 -12.08
CA MET A 1 -2.08 30.27 -12.79
C MET A 1 -2.17 29.05 -11.90
N THR A 2 -3.37 28.52 -11.75
CA THR A 2 -3.74 27.35 -10.96
C THR A 2 -4.25 26.26 -11.89
N ALA A 3 -4.28 25.01 -11.42
CA ALA A 3 -4.93 23.88 -12.09
C ALA A 3 -5.71 23.07 -11.05
N PHE A 4 -6.69 22.29 -11.48
CA PHE A 4 -7.39 21.38 -10.59
C PHE A 4 -6.56 20.13 -10.29
N HIS A 5 -6.91 19.47 -9.20
CA HIS A 5 -6.28 18.23 -8.78
C HIS A 5 -6.89 17.05 -9.57
N HIS A 6 -6.20 16.62 -10.64
CA HIS A 6 -6.70 15.57 -11.54
C HIS A 6 -6.14 14.16 -11.27
N LYS A 7 -5.47 13.87 -10.14
CA LYS A 7 -5.06 12.49 -9.81
C LYS A 7 -5.77 12.02 -8.56
N CYS A 8 -6.10 10.74 -8.48
CA CYS A 8 -6.62 10.13 -7.26
C CYS A 8 -5.89 8.81 -7.00
N ALA A 9 -5.39 8.61 -5.79
CA ALA A 9 -4.80 7.32 -5.43
C ALA A 9 -5.90 6.26 -5.30
N LEU A 10 -5.64 5.06 -5.84
CA LEU A 10 -6.52 3.90 -5.76
C LEU A 10 -5.77 2.75 -5.07
N TYR A 11 -6.20 2.38 -3.88
CA TYR A 11 -5.58 1.29 -3.11
C TYR A 11 -6.38 0.01 -3.30
N VAL A 12 -5.81 -0.95 -4.00
CA VAL A 12 -6.43 -2.27 -4.19
C VAL A 12 -5.88 -3.21 -3.13
N SER A 13 -6.75 -3.66 -2.23
CA SER A 13 -6.42 -4.66 -1.22
C SER A 13 -7.13 -5.96 -1.53
N ASP A 14 -6.36 -7.04 -1.58
CA ASP A 14 -6.90 -8.38 -1.79
C ASP A 14 -6.94 -9.11 -0.46
N HIS A 15 -8.17 -9.43 -0.10
CA HIS A 15 -8.46 -10.28 1.01
C HIS A 15 -8.99 -11.59 0.42
N LEU A 16 -8.37 -12.67 0.88
CA LEU A 16 -8.85 -14.04 0.69
C LEU A 16 -8.42 -14.71 -0.62
N SER A 17 -7.92 -14.02 -1.65
CA SER A 17 -7.35 -14.71 -2.81
C SER A 17 -6.03 -15.41 -2.46
N THR A 18 -5.81 -16.62 -2.98
CA THR A 18 -4.51 -17.30 -2.91
C THR A 18 -3.81 -17.12 -4.24
N ALA A 19 -2.63 -16.48 -4.22
CA ALA A 19 -1.74 -16.52 -5.36
C ALA A 19 -1.27 -17.97 -5.53
N SER A 20 -1.51 -18.53 -6.71
CA SER A 20 -1.08 -19.85 -7.15
C SER A 20 -0.32 -19.66 -8.45
N SER A 21 0.97 -19.99 -8.41
CA SER A 21 1.89 -19.96 -9.56
C SER A 21 1.60 -20.98 -10.66
N GLU A 22 0.52 -21.77 -10.56
CA GLU A 22 0.07 -22.65 -11.64
C GLU A 22 -1.04 -22.01 -12.48
N GLY A 23 -0.70 -20.92 -13.19
CA GLY A 23 -1.44 -20.45 -14.38
C GLY A 23 -2.93 -20.09 -14.23
N LYS A 24 -3.50 -20.02 -13.02
CA LYS A 24 -4.89 -19.64 -12.75
C LYS A 24 -5.09 -19.04 -11.34
N ALA A 25 -4.24 -18.10 -10.94
CA ALA A 25 -4.57 -17.21 -9.82
C ALA A 25 -5.10 -15.89 -10.40
N LEU A 26 -6.26 -16.00 -11.05
CA LEU A 26 -6.97 -14.86 -11.62
C LEU A 26 -7.75 -14.20 -10.50
N GLY A 27 -7.62 -12.89 -10.31
CA GLY A 27 -8.31 -12.19 -9.23
C GLY A 27 -7.81 -10.76 -9.11
N LYS A 28 -6.98 -10.46 -8.11
CA LYS A 28 -6.47 -9.10 -7.87
C LYS A 28 -5.58 -8.56 -8.99
N GLU A 29 -4.55 -9.30 -9.41
CA GLU A 29 -3.62 -8.79 -10.42
C GLU A 29 -4.32 -8.46 -11.75
N ASP A 30 -5.32 -9.25 -12.13
CA ASP A 30 -6.10 -8.99 -13.35
C ASP A 30 -7.09 -7.85 -13.18
N ILE A 31 -7.68 -7.68 -11.99
CA ILE A 31 -8.49 -6.50 -11.67
C ILE A 31 -7.62 -5.24 -11.67
N THR A 32 -6.44 -5.27 -11.05
CA THR A 32 -5.48 -4.17 -11.07
C THR A 32 -5.05 -3.85 -12.51
N LYS A 33 -4.70 -4.86 -13.32
CA LYS A 33 -4.33 -4.68 -14.74
C LYS A 33 -5.49 -4.11 -15.55
N LYS A 34 -6.70 -4.62 -15.39
CA LYS A 34 -7.88 -4.09 -16.07
C LYS A 34 -8.23 -2.69 -15.58
N ILE A 35 -8.19 -2.39 -14.29
CA ILE A 35 -8.38 -1.00 -13.83
C ILE A 35 -7.27 -0.12 -14.43
N ALA A 36 -6.03 -0.59 -14.55
CA ALA A 36 -4.93 0.15 -15.19
C ALA A 36 -5.10 0.35 -16.70
N GLU A 37 -5.85 -0.49 -17.40
CA GLU A 37 -6.22 -0.30 -18.82
C GLU A 37 -7.09 0.95 -19.04
N LEU A 38 -7.58 1.62 -17.97
CA LEU A 38 -8.08 2.99 -18.03
C LEU A 38 -7.09 3.97 -18.69
N SER A 39 -5.80 3.67 -18.69
CA SER A 39 -4.75 4.53 -19.23
C SER A 39 -4.27 4.16 -20.65
N VAL A 40 -4.65 2.99 -21.16
CA VAL A 40 -4.41 2.37 -22.50
C VAL A 40 -2.95 2.24 -22.99
N ASP A 41 -2.65 0.99 -23.40
CA ASP A 41 -1.56 0.43 -24.22
C ASP A 41 -0.12 0.56 -23.70
N ASP A 42 0.35 -0.45 -22.95
CA ASP A 42 1.61 -1.14 -23.27
C ASP A 42 1.87 -2.38 -22.39
N GLU A 43 2.69 -3.28 -22.93
CA GLU A 43 2.90 -4.70 -22.60
C GLU A 43 3.25 -5.01 -21.13
N LEU A 44 2.71 -6.15 -20.66
CA LEU A 44 2.94 -6.74 -19.33
C LEU A 44 4.39 -7.16 -19.13
N HIS A 45 4.97 -6.93 -17.93
CA HIS A 45 5.78 -7.92 -17.19
C HIS A 45 5.72 -7.69 -15.66
N GLU A 46 5.67 -8.82 -14.92
CA GLU A 46 5.80 -9.15 -13.48
C GLU A 46 5.20 -8.27 -12.33
N PRO A 47 4.72 -8.91 -11.24
CA PRO A 47 3.92 -8.26 -10.22
C PRO A 47 4.79 -7.73 -9.08
N GLN A 48 5.06 -6.43 -9.09
CA GLN A 48 5.27 -5.54 -7.94
C GLN A 48 5.60 -4.16 -8.52
N GLU A 49 4.64 -3.50 -9.16
CA GLU A 49 4.91 -2.23 -9.84
C GLU A 49 3.87 -1.16 -9.49
N LYS A 50 4.36 -0.01 -9.02
CA LYS A 50 3.64 1.26 -9.12
C LYS A 50 3.54 1.58 -10.61
N LYS A 51 2.41 1.23 -11.25
CA LYS A 51 2.16 1.60 -12.64
C LYS A 51 1.81 3.09 -12.71
N THR A 52 2.79 3.90 -13.07
CA THR A 52 2.59 5.33 -13.35
C THR A 52 2.50 5.49 -14.86
N THR A 53 1.29 5.53 -15.40
CA THR A 53 1.07 5.83 -16.82
C THR A 53 0.79 7.33 -16.97
N THR A 54 1.77 8.08 -17.49
CA THR A 54 1.59 9.46 -17.97
C THR A 54 1.36 9.42 -19.47
N LYS A 55 0.16 9.81 -19.93
CA LYS A 55 -0.10 10.08 -21.36
C LYS A 55 0.36 11.47 -21.76
N GLU A 56 0.85 11.58 -23.00
CA GLU A 56 1.05 12.86 -23.68
C GLU A 56 -0.29 13.63 -23.75
N LYS A 57 -0.23 14.91 -23.38
CA LYS A 57 -1.39 15.80 -23.33
C LYS A 57 -2.10 15.88 -24.67
N SER A 58 -3.36 15.43 -24.72
CA SER A 58 -4.34 15.99 -25.64
C SER A 58 -5.04 17.15 -24.91
N ASP A 59 -5.16 18.30 -25.59
CA ASP A 59 -5.49 19.62 -25.03
C ASP A 59 -6.91 19.79 -24.46
N ASN A 60 -7.63 18.71 -24.09
CA ASN A 60 -9.04 18.83 -23.69
C ASN A 60 -9.57 17.77 -22.70
N ASP A 61 -8.72 17.12 -21.91
CA ASP A 61 -9.16 16.06 -20.98
C ASP A 61 -9.00 16.49 -19.51
N ASP A 62 -10.04 17.13 -18.96
CA ASP A 62 -10.18 17.49 -17.54
C ASP A 62 -10.43 16.26 -16.62
N GLY A 63 -10.27 15.03 -17.15
CA GLY A 63 -10.56 13.78 -16.47
C GLY A 63 -9.65 13.47 -15.27
N ILE A 64 -10.11 12.57 -14.40
CA ILE A 64 -9.36 12.09 -13.23
C ILE A 64 -8.53 10.87 -13.60
N TRP A 65 -7.26 10.92 -13.20
CA TRP A 65 -6.26 9.90 -13.46
C TRP A 65 -6.00 9.06 -12.19
N PRO A 66 -6.35 7.76 -12.19
CA PRO A 66 -6.09 6.90 -11.04
C PRO A 66 -4.61 6.53 -10.94
N VAL A 67 -4.04 6.64 -9.74
CA VAL A 67 -2.71 6.08 -9.40
C VAL A 67 -2.92 4.82 -8.59
N ILE A 68 -2.65 3.66 -9.19
CA ILE A 68 -3.02 2.36 -8.60
C ILE A 68 -1.89 1.81 -7.73
N TRP A 69 -2.25 1.49 -6.49
CA TRP A 69 -1.40 0.82 -5.52
C TRP A 69 -1.89 -0.60 -5.29
N ASP A 70 -1.08 -1.57 -5.74
CA ASP A 70 -1.32 -2.99 -5.54
C ASP A 70 -0.30 -3.55 -4.55
N PHE A 71 -0.74 -3.77 -3.30
CA PHE A 71 0.07 -4.47 -2.30
C PHE A 71 -0.24 -5.96 -2.28
N ALA A 72 0.71 -6.80 -2.70
CA ALA A 72 0.56 -8.25 -2.69
C ALA A 72 0.07 -8.76 -1.32
N GLY A 73 -0.86 -9.72 -1.32
CA GLY A 73 -1.61 -10.17 -0.13
C GLY A 73 -0.81 -10.90 0.96
N GLN A 74 0.53 -10.91 0.92
CA GLN A 74 1.34 -11.57 1.94
C GLN A 74 1.25 -10.82 3.28
N ALA A 75 1.21 -11.58 4.38
CA ALA A 75 1.04 -11.03 5.73
C ALA A 75 2.11 -9.99 6.10
N ILE A 76 3.33 -10.11 5.58
CA ILE A 76 4.43 -9.18 5.85
C ILE A 76 4.22 -7.81 5.24
N PHE A 77 3.54 -7.73 4.08
CA PHE A 77 3.22 -6.44 3.45
C PHE A 77 2.15 -5.68 4.22
N ARG A 78 1.23 -6.38 4.90
CA ARG A 78 0.18 -5.73 5.72
C ARG A 78 0.75 -4.84 6.82
N ALA A 79 1.90 -5.20 7.39
CA ALA A 79 2.56 -4.40 8.41
C ALA A 79 3.06 -3.05 7.86
N ILE A 80 3.49 -3.01 6.59
CA ILE A 80 4.05 -1.81 5.96
C ILE A 80 3.00 -0.96 5.22
N HIS A 81 1.80 -1.49 4.91
CA HIS A 81 0.73 -0.74 4.22
C HIS A 81 0.44 0.64 4.84
N PRO A 82 0.38 0.82 6.17
CA PRO A 82 0.09 2.12 6.80
C PRO A 82 1.03 3.25 6.37
N ILE A 83 2.24 2.93 5.88
CA ILE A 83 3.24 3.91 5.41
C ILE A 83 2.83 4.55 4.08
N PHE A 84 2.07 3.83 3.26
CA PHE A 84 1.83 4.22 1.86
C PHE A 84 0.40 4.69 1.60
N VAL A 85 -0.52 4.45 2.53
CA VAL A 85 -1.95 4.79 2.39
C VAL A 85 -2.20 6.27 2.66
N SER A 86 -3.11 6.85 1.88
CA SER A 86 -3.46 8.28 1.92
C SER A 86 -4.93 8.48 2.30
N ARG A 87 -5.22 9.58 2.98
CA ARG A 87 -6.60 9.96 3.37
C ARG A 87 -7.42 10.39 2.16
N GLU A 88 -6.76 10.88 1.11
CA GLU A 88 -7.37 11.40 -0.11
C GLU A 88 -7.46 10.33 -1.21
N ALA A 89 -7.72 9.09 -0.82
CA ALA A 89 -7.70 7.96 -1.73
C ALA A 89 -9.01 7.18 -1.77
N ILE A 90 -9.21 6.48 -2.89
CA ILE A 90 -10.27 5.49 -3.05
C ILE A 90 -9.69 4.12 -2.71
N TYR A 91 -10.40 3.36 -1.89
CA TYR A 91 -10.00 2.02 -1.50
C TYR A 91 -10.87 0.99 -2.20
N VAL A 92 -10.27 -0.06 -2.73
CA VAL A 92 -10.96 -1.19 -3.36
C VAL A 92 -10.72 -2.42 -2.51
N LEU A 93 -11.79 -2.90 -1.88
CA LEU A 93 -11.78 -4.13 -1.10
C LEU A 93 -12.14 -5.29 -2.04
N VAL A 94 -11.13 -6.07 -2.41
CA VAL A 94 -11.29 -7.26 -3.25
C VAL A 94 -11.45 -8.48 -2.36
N ILE A 95 -12.49 -9.27 -2.61
CA ILE A 95 -12.86 -10.44 -1.80
C ILE A 95 -13.01 -11.65 -2.71
N ASP A 96 -12.36 -12.76 -2.36
CA ASP A 96 -12.66 -14.07 -2.96
C ASP A 96 -14.00 -14.59 -2.43
N LEU A 97 -15.01 -14.60 -3.31
CA LEU A 97 -16.37 -15.02 -2.95
C LEU A 97 -16.49 -16.54 -2.73
N THR A 98 -15.48 -17.34 -3.08
CA THR A 98 -15.49 -18.79 -2.78
C THR A 98 -15.21 -19.07 -1.31
N LYS A 99 -14.60 -18.13 -0.59
CA LYS A 99 -14.20 -18.32 0.81
C LYS A 99 -15.28 -17.89 1.79
N GLU A 100 -15.49 -18.70 2.83
CA GLU A 100 -16.40 -18.35 3.91
C GLU A 100 -15.78 -17.32 4.85
N LEU A 101 -16.56 -16.30 5.24
CA LEU A 101 -16.10 -15.24 6.15
C LEU A 101 -15.70 -15.78 7.54
N SER A 102 -16.34 -16.86 8.00
CA SER A 102 -16.06 -17.50 9.30
C SER A 102 -14.91 -18.51 9.25
N ALA A 103 -14.39 -18.84 8.07
CA ALA A 103 -13.26 -19.76 7.96
C ALA A 103 -11.98 -19.10 8.48
N ILE A 104 -11.08 -19.91 9.04
CA ILE A 104 -9.77 -19.46 9.49
C ILE A 104 -9.00 -18.91 8.28
N ALA A 105 -8.43 -17.72 8.46
CA ALA A 105 -7.68 -17.05 7.42
C ALA A 105 -6.38 -17.80 7.09
N GLN A 106 -6.15 -17.96 5.80
CA GLN A 106 -4.93 -18.52 5.24
C GLN A 106 -4.12 -17.40 4.60
N CYS A 107 -2.80 -17.49 4.68
CA CYS A 107 -1.85 -16.56 4.07
C CYS A 107 -0.92 -17.34 3.14
N CYS A 108 -0.59 -16.76 1.99
CA CYS A 108 0.42 -17.30 1.10
C CYS A 108 1.79 -16.74 1.49
N VAL A 109 2.79 -17.60 1.59
CA VAL A 109 4.19 -17.22 1.72
C VAL A 109 4.98 -17.83 0.57
N LYS A 110 5.73 -16.98 -0.13
CA LYS A 110 6.67 -17.38 -1.17
C LYS A 110 8.06 -16.99 -0.71
N GLU A 111 8.85 -17.96 -0.25
CA GLU A 111 10.27 -17.75 -0.01
C GLU A 111 11.02 -17.75 -1.37
N PRO A 112 12.07 -16.93 -1.54
CA PRO A 112 12.94 -17.02 -2.72
C PRO A 112 13.46 -18.46 -2.84
N ASP A 113 13.38 -19.03 -4.05
CA ASP A 113 13.73 -20.43 -4.39
C ASP A 113 12.72 -21.53 -3.98
N TYR A 114 11.63 -21.20 -3.29
CA TYR A 114 10.61 -22.17 -2.90
C TYR A 114 9.26 -21.91 -3.56
N LYS A 115 8.48 -22.99 -3.73
CA LYS A 115 7.09 -22.88 -4.16
C LYS A 115 6.29 -22.14 -3.10
N GLU A 116 5.31 -21.36 -3.56
CA GLU A 116 4.35 -20.69 -2.70
C GLU A 116 3.58 -21.72 -1.86
N VAL A 117 3.49 -21.47 -0.55
CA VAL A 117 2.80 -22.36 0.40
C VAL A 117 1.73 -21.56 1.12
N GLU A 118 0.53 -22.13 1.17
CA GLU A 118 -0.54 -21.65 2.05
C GLU A 118 -0.25 -22.07 3.49
N ILE A 119 -0.09 -21.08 4.35
CA ILE A 119 0.08 -21.25 5.80
C ILE A 119 -1.10 -20.62 6.52
N LEU A 120 -1.37 -21.07 7.74
CA LEU A 120 -2.32 -20.38 8.61
C LEU A 120 -1.83 -18.95 8.87
N ALA A 121 -2.75 -17.99 8.97
CA ALA A 121 -2.41 -16.63 9.38
C ALA A 121 -1.56 -16.64 10.67
N PRO A 122 -0.59 -15.72 10.83
CA PRO A 122 0.31 -15.68 11.99
C PRO A 122 -0.44 -15.69 13.33
N ASP A 123 -1.59 -15.00 13.35
CA ASP A 123 -2.55 -15.00 14.45
C ASP A 123 -3.53 -16.18 14.25
N GLY A 124 -3.10 -17.38 14.63
CA GLY A 124 -3.69 -18.67 14.22
C GLY A 124 -5.17 -18.95 14.54
N ASN A 125 -5.94 -17.98 15.03
CA ASN A 125 -7.39 -18.06 15.23
C ASN A 125 -8.19 -17.03 14.39
N ASP A 126 -7.52 -16.13 13.66
CA ASP A 126 -8.21 -15.09 12.91
C ASP A 126 -9.02 -15.68 11.75
N THR A 127 -10.24 -15.20 11.58
CA THR A 127 -11.11 -15.54 10.46
C THR A 127 -10.90 -14.59 9.28
N ASN A 128 -11.41 -15.00 8.12
CA ASN A 128 -11.47 -14.15 6.94
C ASN A 128 -12.17 -12.80 7.23
N LEU A 129 -13.23 -12.81 8.04
CA LEU A 129 -13.90 -11.60 8.49
C LEU A 129 -12.98 -10.73 9.36
N ASP A 130 -12.25 -11.30 10.31
CA ASP A 130 -11.33 -10.52 11.16
C ASP A 130 -10.28 -9.77 10.33
N HIS A 131 -9.75 -10.42 9.29
CA HIS A 131 -8.80 -9.79 8.37
C HIS A 131 -9.42 -8.64 7.57
N ILE A 132 -10.70 -8.75 7.19
CA ILE A 132 -11.44 -7.68 6.52
C ILE A 132 -11.70 -6.54 7.50
N MET A 133 -12.14 -6.85 8.73
CA MET A 133 -12.45 -5.86 9.76
C MET A 133 -11.21 -5.06 10.17
N ARG A 134 -10.05 -5.69 10.35
CA ARG A 134 -8.79 -4.98 10.62
C ARG A 134 -8.38 -4.04 9.49
N TRP A 135 -8.65 -4.42 8.24
CA TRP A 135 -8.37 -3.53 7.10
C TRP A 135 -9.36 -2.37 7.04
N MET A 136 -10.64 -2.61 7.32
CA MET A 136 -11.63 -1.54 7.46
C MET A 136 -11.29 -0.59 8.62
N ASP A 137 -10.81 -1.10 9.76
CA ASP A 137 -10.29 -0.29 10.87
C ASP A 137 -9.11 0.58 10.43
N LEU A 138 -8.17 0.01 9.66
CA LEU A 138 -7.06 0.75 9.08
C LEU A 138 -7.57 1.89 8.21
N VAL A 139 -8.47 1.61 7.25
CA VAL A 139 -9.06 2.65 6.39
C VAL A 139 -9.82 3.70 7.20
N HIS A 140 -10.60 3.28 8.21
CA HIS A 140 -11.34 4.16 9.09
C HIS A 140 -10.43 5.08 9.92
N SER A 141 -9.24 4.61 10.29
CA SER A 141 -8.24 5.41 11.02
C SER A 141 -7.74 6.63 10.24
N PHE A 142 -7.96 6.67 8.92
CA PHE A 142 -7.61 7.78 8.03
C PHE A 142 -8.73 8.82 7.85
N LYS A 143 -9.83 8.73 8.60
CA LYS A 143 -10.90 9.74 8.58
C LYS A 143 -10.40 11.15 8.91
N HIS A 144 -10.93 12.15 8.21
CA HIS A 144 -10.61 13.56 8.47
C HIS A 144 -11.78 14.25 9.17
N VAL A 145 -11.49 14.99 10.25
CA VAL A 145 -12.52 15.66 11.09
C VAL A 145 -12.59 17.18 10.87
N GLU A 146 -11.63 17.78 10.15
CA GLU A 146 -11.60 19.24 10.00
C GLU A 146 -12.56 19.65 8.88
N SER A 147 -13.69 20.27 9.24
CA SER A 147 -14.75 20.81 8.35
C SER A 147 -15.87 19.85 7.94
N GLY A 148 -16.02 18.72 8.65
CA GLY A 148 -16.99 17.66 8.36
C GLY A 148 -16.28 16.32 8.31
N GLU A 149 -16.94 15.24 8.73
CA GLU A 149 -16.35 13.91 8.65
C GLU A 149 -16.25 13.48 7.18
N ILE A 150 -15.07 13.64 6.59
CA ILE A 150 -14.75 13.10 5.26
C ILE A 150 -14.15 11.72 5.49
N LEU A 151 -14.86 10.71 5.00
CA LEU A 151 -14.50 9.31 5.11
C LEU A 151 -13.89 8.82 3.80
N PRO A 152 -12.75 8.12 3.82
CA PRO A 152 -12.21 7.51 2.61
C PRO A 152 -13.18 6.47 2.04
N PRO A 153 -13.59 6.59 0.75
CA PRO A 153 -14.56 5.69 0.15
C PRO A 153 -13.98 4.30 -0.10
N VAL A 154 -14.79 3.27 0.14
CA VAL A 154 -14.47 1.86 -0.10
C VAL A 154 -15.41 1.27 -1.14
N ILE A 155 -14.86 0.76 -2.24
CA ILE A 155 -15.59 0.02 -3.27
C ILE A 155 -15.39 -1.47 -3.03
N LEU A 156 -16.50 -2.21 -2.93
CA LEU A 156 -16.48 -3.65 -2.70
C LEU A 156 -16.53 -4.42 -4.02
N VAL A 157 -15.54 -5.30 -4.23
CA VAL A 157 -15.42 -6.12 -5.44
C VAL A 157 -15.28 -7.59 -5.05
N GLY A 158 -16.27 -8.40 -5.40
CA GLY A 158 -16.20 -9.85 -5.28
C GLY A 158 -15.52 -10.47 -6.50
N THR A 159 -14.66 -11.46 -6.30
CA THR A 159 -13.95 -12.20 -7.35
C THR A 159 -14.40 -13.66 -7.36
N HIS A 160 -13.94 -14.42 -8.37
CA HIS A 160 -14.28 -15.83 -8.56
C HIS A 160 -15.78 -16.06 -8.72
N ALA A 161 -16.48 -15.10 -9.34
CA ALA A 161 -17.91 -15.20 -9.62
C ALA A 161 -18.26 -16.44 -10.47
N ASP A 162 -17.33 -16.87 -11.32
CA ASP A 162 -17.39 -18.06 -12.18
C ASP A 162 -17.46 -19.39 -11.43
N LEU A 163 -16.99 -19.41 -10.18
CA LEU A 163 -16.93 -20.62 -9.35
C LEU A 163 -18.14 -20.77 -8.41
N LEU A 164 -19.03 -19.78 -8.39
CA LEU A 164 -20.20 -19.79 -7.53
C LEU A 164 -21.36 -20.57 -8.16
N GLN A 165 -22.05 -21.34 -7.34
CA GLN A 165 -23.32 -21.99 -7.73
C GLN A 165 -24.54 -21.08 -7.48
N GLU A 166 -24.39 -20.09 -6.61
CA GLU A 166 -25.39 -19.08 -6.25
C GLU A 166 -25.13 -17.76 -7.00
N ASP A 167 -26.09 -16.83 -6.96
CA ASP A 167 -25.91 -15.51 -7.59
C ASP A 167 -24.74 -14.75 -6.94
N PRO A 168 -23.71 -14.36 -7.72
CA PRO A 168 -22.56 -13.63 -7.18
C PRO A 168 -22.94 -12.30 -6.53
N GLY A 169 -23.97 -11.63 -7.06
CA GLY A 169 -24.48 -10.34 -6.59
C GLY A 169 -25.09 -10.46 -5.19
N ASP A 170 -25.91 -11.48 -4.95
CA ASP A 170 -26.45 -11.79 -3.63
C ASP A 170 -25.33 -12.08 -2.63
N LYS A 171 -24.30 -12.82 -3.04
CA LYS A 171 -23.18 -13.18 -2.16
C LYS A 171 -22.34 -11.98 -1.76
N VAL A 172 -21.96 -11.12 -2.71
CA VAL A 172 -21.20 -9.89 -2.37
C VAL A 172 -22.04 -8.93 -1.53
N THR A 173 -23.36 -8.89 -1.75
CA THR A 173 -24.29 -8.09 -0.92
C THR A 173 -24.34 -8.63 0.51
N LYS A 174 -24.42 -9.95 0.70
CA LYS A 174 -24.35 -10.57 2.02
C LYS A 174 -23.04 -10.25 2.75
N VAL A 175 -21.91 -10.21 2.03
CA VAL A 175 -20.62 -9.80 2.60
C VAL A 175 -20.67 -8.34 3.05
N LYS A 176 -21.17 -7.43 2.20
CA LYS A 176 -21.38 -6.02 2.55
C LYS A 176 -22.22 -5.88 3.81
N ASP A 177 -23.35 -6.56 3.87
CA ASP A 177 -24.28 -6.51 5.00
C ASP A 177 -23.62 -7.03 6.28
N THR A 178 -22.84 -8.11 6.19
CA THR A 178 -22.08 -8.66 7.33
C THR A 178 -21.07 -7.63 7.88
N ILE A 179 -20.34 -6.93 7.00
CA ILE A 179 -19.39 -5.89 7.42
C ILE A 179 -20.13 -4.74 8.11
N CYS A 180 -21.25 -4.29 7.53
CA CYS A 180 -22.06 -3.19 8.06
C CYS A 180 -22.72 -3.53 9.40
N ASP A 181 -23.20 -4.76 9.56
CA ASP A 181 -23.83 -5.25 10.78
C ASP A 181 -22.81 -5.42 11.91
N THR A 182 -21.58 -5.81 11.56
CA THR A 182 -20.50 -5.98 12.54
C THR A 182 -19.99 -4.62 13.06
N ALA A 183 -19.82 -3.62 12.18
CA ALA A 183 -19.45 -2.26 12.57
C ALA A 183 -20.16 -1.21 11.71
N ARG A 184 -21.14 -0.54 12.32
CA ARG A 184 -22.00 0.44 11.63
C ARG A 184 -21.24 1.64 11.07
N ASP A 185 -20.13 2.02 11.70
CA ASP A 185 -19.31 3.15 11.25
C ASP A 185 -18.69 2.88 9.86
N PHE A 186 -18.50 1.60 9.49
CA PHE A 186 -17.97 1.21 8.20
C PHE A 186 -18.97 1.36 7.06
N SER A 187 -20.27 1.33 7.36
CA SER A 187 -21.32 1.50 6.35
C SER A 187 -21.21 2.85 5.62
N ASN A 188 -20.68 3.87 6.29
CA ASN A 188 -20.50 5.19 5.69
C ASN A 188 -19.30 5.27 4.73
N HIS A 189 -18.37 4.32 4.80
CA HIS A 189 -17.26 4.20 3.84
C HIS A 189 -17.67 3.46 2.57
N ILE A 190 -18.50 2.42 2.71
CA ILE A 190 -18.80 1.49 1.61
C ILE A 190 -19.74 2.15 0.61
N ILE A 191 -19.28 2.29 -0.64
CA ILE A 191 -20.12 2.74 -1.74
C ILE A 191 -21.25 1.73 -1.96
N GLY A 192 -22.49 2.21 -2.07
CA GLY A 192 -23.68 1.35 -2.07
C GLY A 192 -23.70 0.30 -3.20
N LYS A 193 -23.05 0.60 -4.33
CA LYS A 193 -22.93 -0.29 -5.50
C LYS A 193 -21.77 -1.27 -5.30
N THR A 194 -22.06 -2.56 -5.43
CA THR A 194 -21.08 -3.66 -5.36
C THR A 194 -20.81 -4.22 -6.74
N PHE A 195 -19.63 -4.82 -6.92
CA PHE A 195 -19.20 -5.39 -8.20
C PHE A 195 -18.80 -6.85 -8.02
N THR A 196 -18.98 -7.64 -9.07
CA THR A 196 -18.56 -9.05 -9.10
C THR A 196 -17.80 -9.31 -10.39
N VAL A 197 -16.62 -9.89 -10.29
CA VAL A 197 -15.73 -10.15 -11.43
C VAL A 197 -15.65 -11.65 -11.68
N ASP A 198 -15.87 -12.02 -12.94
CA ASP A 198 -15.61 -13.36 -13.45
C ASP A 198 -14.12 -13.48 -13.83
N ASN A 199 -13.42 -14.34 -13.11
CA ASN A 199 -11.98 -14.47 -13.24
C ASN A 199 -11.59 -15.22 -14.53
N THR A 200 -12.51 -15.91 -15.21
CA THR A 200 -12.25 -16.53 -16.51
C THR A 200 -12.34 -15.55 -17.68
N LEU A 201 -12.98 -14.40 -17.47
CA LEU A 201 -13.07 -13.29 -18.42
C LEU A 201 -12.01 -12.21 -18.13
N ALA A 202 -11.42 -12.23 -16.94
CA ALA A 202 -10.23 -11.48 -16.58
C ALA A 202 -9.03 -11.92 -17.46
N GLY A 203 -8.31 -10.98 -18.08
CA GLY A 203 -7.12 -11.25 -18.90
C GLY A 203 -7.32 -11.76 -20.34
N LYS A 204 -8.56 -12.00 -20.82
CA LYS A 204 -8.79 -12.33 -22.24
C LYS A 204 -8.97 -11.06 -23.08
N GLN A 205 -8.25 -10.96 -24.20
CA GLN A 205 -8.66 -10.09 -25.32
C GLN A 205 -9.94 -10.67 -25.93
N LEU A 206 -11.08 -10.37 -25.34
CA LEU A 206 -12.38 -10.58 -25.99
C LEU A 206 -12.70 -9.30 -26.76
N ASP A 207 -13.34 -9.45 -27.92
CA ASP A 207 -13.84 -8.31 -28.71
C ASP A 207 -14.82 -7.42 -27.88
N GLU A 208 -15.33 -7.96 -26.77
CA GLU A 208 -16.17 -7.27 -25.78
C GLU A 208 -15.60 -7.49 -24.36
N GLU A 209 -15.28 -6.37 -23.70
CA GLU A 209 -14.82 -6.36 -22.32
C GLU A 209 -15.95 -6.67 -21.33
N ASP A 210 -15.60 -7.31 -20.19
CA ASP A 210 -16.56 -7.60 -19.12
C ASP A 210 -17.31 -6.33 -18.67
N PRO A 211 -18.65 -6.27 -18.82
CA PRO A 211 -19.45 -5.12 -18.42
C PRO A 211 -19.29 -4.73 -16.93
N GLN A 212 -18.98 -5.69 -16.05
CA GLN A 212 -18.75 -5.44 -14.64
C GLN A 212 -17.47 -4.62 -14.41
N ILE A 213 -16.41 -4.90 -15.16
CA ILE A 213 -15.16 -4.14 -15.12
C ILE A 213 -15.36 -2.74 -15.67
N VAL A 214 -16.07 -2.60 -16.79
CA VAL A 214 -16.41 -1.27 -17.36
C VAL A 214 -17.21 -0.45 -16.35
N SER A 215 -18.21 -1.07 -15.72
CA SER A 215 -19.05 -0.46 -14.69
C SER A 215 -18.27 -0.08 -13.42
N LEU A 216 -17.29 -0.91 -13.02
CA LEU A 216 -16.38 -0.64 -11.90
C LEU A 216 -15.50 0.58 -12.19
N ARG A 217 -14.90 0.64 -13.37
CA ARG A 217 -14.08 1.78 -13.81
C ARG A 217 -14.88 3.08 -13.83
N GLN A 218 -16.09 3.07 -14.36
CA GLN A 218 -16.98 4.22 -14.35
C GLN A 218 -17.32 4.68 -12.93
N GLU A 219 -17.52 3.74 -11.99
CA GLU A 219 -17.77 4.10 -10.60
C GLU A 219 -16.52 4.67 -9.90
N ILE A 220 -15.32 4.13 -10.18
CA ILE A 220 -14.06 4.68 -9.66
C ILE A 220 -13.89 6.14 -10.11
N LEU A 221 -14.08 6.42 -11.40
CA LEU A 221 -13.99 7.78 -11.94
C LEU A 221 -15.02 8.71 -11.29
N LYS A 222 -16.27 8.28 -11.23
CA LYS A 222 -17.36 9.04 -10.59
C LYS A 222 -17.11 9.32 -9.11
N VAL A 223 -16.58 8.36 -8.35
CA VAL A 223 -16.22 8.55 -6.94
C VAL A 223 -15.08 9.56 -6.85
N GLY A 224 -14.06 9.45 -7.71
CA GLY A 224 -12.95 10.40 -7.79
C GLY A 224 -13.43 11.82 -8.06
N GLU A 225 -14.36 12.02 -9.00
CA GLU A 225 -14.94 13.34 -9.34
C GLU A 225 -15.71 13.94 -8.15
N GLY A 226 -16.24 13.08 -7.29
CA GLY A 226 -16.92 13.47 -6.07
C GLY A 226 -15.99 13.95 -4.96
N MET A 227 -14.71 13.54 -4.96
CA MET A 227 -13.82 13.74 -3.81
C MET A 227 -13.53 15.23 -3.55
N PRO A 228 -13.33 15.64 -2.27
CA PRO A 228 -13.13 17.05 -1.96
C PRO A 228 -11.84 17.64 -2.56
N HIS A 229 -10.75 16.88 -2.53
CA HIS A 229 -9.43 17.32 -2.98
C HIS A 229 -9.38 17.57 -4.50
N THR A 230 -10.18 16.86 -5.30
CA THR A 230 -10.23 17.05 -6.77
C THR A 230 -10.83 18.40 -7.17
N LYS A 231 -11.54 19.07 -6.24
CA LYS A 231 -12.14 20.40 -6.41
C LYS A 231 -11.24 21.53 -5.94
N VAL A 232 -10.05 21.22 -5.42
CA VAL A 232 -9.09 22.22 -4.94
C VAL A 232 -8.17 22.64 -6.07
N GLU A 233 -8.07 23.95 -6.28
CA GLU A 233 -7.09 24.53 -7.19
C GLU A 233 -5.69 24.52 -6.57
N VAL A 234 -4.71 24.02 -7.32
CA VAL A 234 -3.31 23.97 -6.90
C VAL A 234 -2.41 24.80 -7.82
N PRO A 235 -1.29 25.34 -7.30
CA PRO A 235 -0.35 26.09 -8.12
C PRO A 235 0.24 25.24 -9.25
N LEU A 236 0.29 25.75 -10.49
CA LEU A 236 0.91 25.04 -11.63
C LEU A 236 2.36 24.60 -11.35
N LYS A 237 3.08 25.35 -10.51
CA LYS A 237 4.45 25.03 -10.13
C LYS A 237 4.55 23.69 -9.38
N TRP A 238 3.53 23.31 -8.63
CA TRP A 238 3.51 22.03 -7.91
C TRP A 238 3.43 20.85 -8.89
N LEU A 239 2.69 21.00 -9.98
CA LEU A 239 2.66 20.01 -11.06
C LEU A 239 4.01 19.93 -11.81
N GLN A 240 4.73 21.04 -11.92
CA GLN A 240 6.10 21.02 -12.48
C GLN A 240 7.09 20.28 -11.56
N VAL A 241 6.96 20.45 -10.24
CA VAL A 241 7.73 19.66 -9.26
C VAL A 241 7.40 18.18 -9.39
N GLU A 242 6.12 17.83 -9.50
CA GLU A 242 5.69 16.44 -9.70
C GLU A 242 6.35 15.80 -10.92
N ASN A 243 6.32 16.46 -12.08
CA ASN A 243 6.99 15.97 -13.29
C ASN A 243 8.51 15.79 -13.09
N LYS A 244 9.16 16.71 -12.37
CA LYS A 244 10.59 16.62 -12.06
C LYS A 244 10.89 15.44 -11.14
N VAL A 245 10.00 15.11 -10.21
CA VAL A 245 10.10 13.92 -9.36
C VAL A 245 9.99 12.65 -10.22
N ASP A 246 9.01 12.58 -11.11
CA ASP A 246 8.82 11.44 -12.01
C ASP A 246 10.05 11.25 -12.95
N ASP A 247 10.63 12.34 -13.45
CA ASP A 247 11.88 12.35 -14.23
C ASP A 247 13.11 11.84 -13.45
N LEU A 248 13.15 12.04 -12.14
CA LEU A 248 14.22 11.54 -11.28
C LEU A 248 14.02 10.06 -10.94
N ALA A 249 12.78 9.67 -10.63
CA ALA A 249 12.41 8.29 -10.35
C ALA A 249 12.68 7.39 -11.57
N SER A 250 12.38 7.85 -12.79
CA SER A 250 12.67 7.14 -14.04
C SER A 250 14.19 6.97 -14.33
N LYS A 251 15.03 7.80 -13.69
CA LYS A 251 16.51 7.69 -13.75
C LYS A 251 17.08 6.90 -12.56
N GLU A 252 16.28 5.99 -12.00
CA GLU A 252 16.64 5.11 -10.87
C GLU A 252 17.00 5.86 -9.57
N THR A 253 16.60 7.13 -9.43
CA THR A 253 16.76 7.84 -8.15
C THR A 253 15.63 7.42 -7.21
N ASN A 254 15.96 6.60 -6.22
CA ASN A 254 14.94 6.01 -5.35
C ASN A 254 14.47 6.94 -4.22
N TYR A 255 15.37 7.75 -3.69
CA TYR A 255 15.09 8.69 -2.60
C TYR A 255 16.00 9.91 -2.66
N ILE A 256 15.63 10.92 -1.90
CA ILE A 256 16.41 12.15 -1.68
C ILE A 256 16.16 12.66 -0.26
N THR A 257 17.07 13.45 0.28
CA THR A 257 16.83 14.13 1.56
C THR A 257 15.89 15.32 1.36
N ARG A 258 15.15 15.73 2.38
CA ARG A 258 14.30 16.93 2.33
C ARG A 258 15.09 18.19 1.95
N GLU A 259 16.31 18.35 2.49
CA GLU A 259 17.18 19.47 2.16
C GLU A 259 17.58 19.48 0.67
N ASP A 260 17.97 18.32 0.13
CA ASP A 260 18.31 18.19 -1.29
C ASP A 260 17.09 18.30 -2.21
N PHE A 261 15.91 17.82 -1.78
CA PHE A 261 14.65 18.01 -2.51
C PHE A 261 14.35 19.50 -2.64
N LYS A 262 14.46 20.26 -1.54
CA LYS A 262 14.26 21.70 -1.55
C LYS A 262 15.24 22.37 -2.51
N LYS A 263 16.53 22.10 -2.34
CA LYS A 263 17.59 22.77 -3.10
C LYS A 263 17.62 22.42 -4.59
N ASN A 264 17.43 21.15 -4.94
CA ASN A 264 17.68 20.64 -6.29
C ASN A 264 16.41 20.53 -7.15
N ILE A 265 15.22 20.65 -6.54
CA ILE A 265 13.94 20.54 -7.23
C ILE A 265 13.11 21.79 -6.99
N CYS A 266 12.85 22.11 -5.72
CA CYS A 266 11.97 23.22 -5.39
C CYS A 266 12.58 24.56 -5.77
N ASP A 267 13.80 24.89 -5.32
CA ASP A 267 14.39 26.21 -5.57
C ASP A 267 14.61 26.51 -7.07
N GLU A 268 14.66 25.47 -7.93
CA GLU A 268 14.69 25.61 -9.39
C GLU A 268 13.32 26.03 -10.00
N ILE A 269 12.21 25.61 -9.38
CA ILE A 269 10.84 25.68 -9.94
C ILE A 269 9.95 26.64 -9.13
N CYS A 270 9.98 26.47 -7.81
CA CYS A 270 9.25 27.19 -6.79
C CYS A 270 10.20 28.10 -6.00
N GLN A 271 10.03 29.41 -6.13
CA GLN A 271 10.60 30.36 -5.16
C GLN A 271 9.64 30.43 -3.98
N PHE A 272 9.79 29.53 -3.01
CA PHE A 272 8.99 29.55 -1.79
C PHE A 272 9.39 30.75 -0.92
N GLU A 273 8.42 31.59 -0.58
CA GLU A 273 8.65 32.72 0.36
C GLU A 273 8.53 32.26 1.83
N ILE A 274 7.82 31.15 2.08
CA ILE A 274 7.48 30.63 3.40
C ILE A 274 7.83 29.14 3.47
N GLU A 275 8.44 28.68 4.57
CA GLU A 275 8.80 27.26 4.77
C GLU A 275 7.58 26.34 4.84
N ASP A 276 6.49 26.82 5.45
CA ASP A 276 5.23 26.08 5.56
C ASP A 276 4.66 25.69 4.19
N ASP A 277 4.85 26.52 3.16
CA ASP A 277 4.39 26.23 1.79
C ASP A 277 5.12 25.02 1.19
N PHE A 278 6.40 24.83 1.54
CA PHE A 278 7.18 23.69 1.07
C PHE A 278 6.70 22.39 1.72
N GLU A 279 6.31 22.44 2.99
CA GLU A 279 5.81 21.26 3.69
C GLU A 279 4.42 20.84 3.20
N VAL A 280 3.56 21.82 2.93
CA VAL A 280 2.26 21.58 2.28
C VAL A 280 2.46 20.93 0.90
N LEU A 281 3.47 21.36 0.12
CA LEU A 281 3.80 20.70 -1.15
C LEU A 281 4.21 19.23 -0.96
N LEU A 282 5.07 18.92 0.02
CA LEU A 282 5.50 17.53 0.25
C LEU A 282 4.32 16.64 0.66
N HIS A 283 3.44 17.13 1.53
CA HIS A 283 2.22 16.42 1.90
C HIS A 283 1.28 16.25 0.70
N PHE A 284 1.10 17.29 -0.12
CA PHE A 284 0.34 17.19 -1.37
C PHE A 284 0.91 16.11 -2.32
N LEU A 285 2.23 16.03 -2.49
CA LEU A 285 2.84 14.99 -3.31
C LEU A 285 2.72 13.60 -2.68
N HIS A 286 2.69 13.52 -1.36
CA HIS A 286 2.48 12.27 -0.63
C HIS A 286 1.06 11.74 -0.81
N ASP A 287 0.06 12.62 -0.64
CA ASP A 287 -1.35 12.24 -0.74
C ASP A 287 -1.72 11.77 -2.16
N ARG A 288 -1.01 12.26 -3.18
CA ARG A 288 -1.10 11.83 -4.59
C ARG A 288 -0.38 10.50 -4.88
N GLY A 289 0.43 10.02 -3.94
CA GLY A 289 1.28 8.84 -4.11
C GLY A 289 2.49 9.08 -5.01
N THR A 290 2.81 10.33 -5.36
CA THR A 290 4.01 10.67 -6.14
C THR A 290 5.27 10.39 -5.31
N VAL A 291 5.26 10.82 -4.05
CA VAL A 291 6.33 10.52 -3.08
C VAL A 291 5.78 9.82 -1.84
N VAL A 292 6.67 9.22 -1.03
CA VAL A 292 6.33 8.84 0.34
C VAL A 292 7.12 9.73 1.30
N TYR A 293 6.40 10.47 2.14
CA TYR A 293 6.99 11.43 3.06
C TYR A 293 6.21 11.50 4.37
N HIS A 294 6.91 11.38 5.50
CA HIS A 294 6.30 11.30 6.84
C HIS A 294 6.85 12.31 7.85
N GLY A 295 7.82 13.14 7.43
CA GLY A 295 8.62 13.98 8.31
C GLY A 295 9.45 13.18 9.32
N CYS A 296 10.49 13.79 9.89
CA CYS A 296 11.20 13.24 11.04
C CYS A 296 11.72 14.36 11.95
N ALA A 297 12.20 14.01 13.15
CA ALA A 297 12.69 14.99 14.13
C ALA A 297 13.88 15.82 13.60
N ASN A 298 14.65 15.28 12.65
CA ASN A 298 15.66 16.02 11.90
C ASN A 298 15.12 16.36 10.51
N GLU A 299 14.33 17.42 10.43
CA GLU A 299 13.63 17.85 9.21
C GLU A 299 14.54 17.84 7.96
N LYS A 300 15.78 18.35 8.06
CA LYS A 300 16.71 18.41 6.93
C LYS A 300 17.03 17.05 6.30
N ARG A 301 17.26 16.04 7.15
CA ARG A 301 17.61 14.67 6.73
C ARG A 301 16.38 13.76 6.64
N SER A 302 15.18 14.34 6.67
CA SER A 302 13.96 13.58 6.44
C SER A 302 14.01 12.90 5.07
N LEU A 303 13.64 11.63 5.06
CA LEU A 303 13.60 10.79 3.87
C LEU A 303 12.41 11.19 3.00
N VAL A 304 12.68 11.61 1.75
CA VAL A 304 11.68 11.79 0.71
C VAL A 304 11.86 10.66 -0.29
N VAL A 305 10.94 9.70 -0.31
CA VAL A 305 11.02 8.55 -1.22
C VAL A 305 10.36 8.90 -2.54
N LEU A 306 11.11 8.81 -3.63
CA LEU A 306 10.61 9.06 -4.99
C LEU A 306 10.10 7.76 -5.63
N ASN A 307 10.68 6.63 -5.26
CA ASN A 307 10.27 5.29 -5.70
C ASN A 307 9.72 4.46 -4.52
N PRO A 308 8.40 4.33 -4.36
CA PRO A 308 7.82 3.59 -3.25
C PRO A 308 8.14 2.09 -3.22
N LYS A 309 8.34 1.46 -4.40
CA LYS A 309 8.74 0.05 -4.50
C LYS A 309 10.07 -0.18 -3.80
N TRP A 310 11.02 0.74 -4.02
CA TRP A 310 12.29 0.69 -3.32
C TRP A 310 12.11 0.72 -1.80
N LEU A 311 11.21 1.56 -1.26
CA LEU A 311 10.97 1.57 0.19
C LEU A 311 10.39 0.24 0.68
N VAL A 312 9.46 -0.35 -0.07
CA VAL A 312 8.94 -1.70 0.23
C VAL A 312 10.09 -2.71 0.28
N ASP A 313 10.95 -2.75 -0.74
CA ASP A 313 12.07 -3.68 -0.82
C ASP A 313 13.06 -3.50 0.34
N ILE A 314 13.34 -2.25 0.74
CA ILE A 314 14.21 -1.93 1.88
C ILE A 314 13.58 -2.39 3.20
N LEU A 315 12.31 -2.06 3.43
CA LEU A 315 11.61 -2.46 4.66
C LEU A 315 11.56 -3.98 4.76
N CYS A 316 11.19 -4.65 3.68
CA CYS A 316 11.23 -6.10 3.57
C CYS A 316 12.62 -6.63 3.89
N GLN A 317 13.69 -6.17 3.24
CA GLN A 317 15.05 -6.65 3.53
C GLN A 317 15.51 -6.46 5.00
N ILE A 318 14.99 -5.45 5.70
CA ILE A 318 15.32 -5.18 7.11
C ILE A 318 14.53 -6.10 8.04
N ILE A 319 13.24 -6.31 7.78
CA ILE A 319 12.34 -7.08 8.67
C ILE A 319 12.22 -8.55 8.27
N THR A 320 12.61 -8.93 7.05
CA THR A 320 12.55 -10.31 6.54
C THR A 320 13.83 -11.09 6.86
N VAL A 321 13.64 -12.40 6.89
CA VAL A 321 14.63 -13.38 7.35
C VAL A 321 15.52 -13.89 6.22
N GLU A 322 15.39 -13.36 5.00
CA GLU A 322 16.06 -13.90 3.82
C GLU A 322 17.56 -14.10 4.06
N LYS A 323 17.97 -15.37 3.98
CA LYS A 323 19.34 -15.79 4.17
C LYS A 323 20.14 -15.28 2.99
N GLN A 324 21.07 -14.37 3.24
CA GLN A 324 21.95 -13.89 2.18
C GLN A 324 23.09 -14.90 1.98
N ASN A 325 23.44 -15.14 0.71
CA ASN A 325 24.62 -15.94 0.37
C ASN A 325 25.84 -15.13 0.81
N GLU A 326 26.65 -15.68 1.73
CA GLU A 326 27.89 -15.08 2.27
C GLU A 326 27.76 -14.13 3.49
N GLU A 327 26.82 -14.36 4.41
CA GLU A 327 26.81 -13.62 5.69
C GLU A 327 27.92 -14.06 6.66
N GLN A 328 28.52 -13.10 7.36
CA GLN A 328 29.36 -13.39 8.52
C GLN A 328 28.55 -14.15 9.58
N THR A 329 29.15 -15.16 10.22
CA THR A 329 28.49 -16.00 11.24
C THR A 329 27.81 -15.18 12.34
N ARG A 330 28.36 -14.01 12.69
CA ARG A 330 27.77 -13.09 13.67
C ARG A 330 26.43 -12.52 13.19
N ILE A 331 26.38 -11.98 11.97
CA ILE A 331 25.17 -11.41 11.35
C ILE A 331 24.10 -12.49 11.19
N TYR A 332 24.50 -13.69 10.75
CA TYR A 332 23.62 -14.85 10.65
C TYR A 332 22.94 -15.19 12.00
N ASN A 333 23.68 -15.16 13.11
CA ASN A 333 23.12 -15.42 14.44
C ASN A 333 22.12 -14.32 14.88
N LEU A 334 22.39 -13.05 14.57
CA LEU A 334 21.44 -11.95 14.86
C LEU A 334 20.16 -12.10 14.02
N ARG A 335 20.29 -12.48 12.74
CA ARG A 335 19.15 -12.75 11.85
C ARG A 335 18.33 -13.96 12.34
N LYS A 336 18.98 -14.95 12.97
CA LYS A 336 18.29 -16.09 13.61
C LYS A 336 17.43 -15.66 14.81
N ASP A 337 17.85 -14.66 15.58
CA ASP A 337 17.03 -14.09 16.65
C ASP A 337 15.83 -13.33 16.08
N LEU A 338 16.01 -12.57 15.00
CA LEU A 338 14.91 -11.93 14.28
C LEU A 338 13.89 -12.97 13.80
N ARG A 339 14.36 -14.05 13.14
CA ARG A 339 13.50 -15.14 12.66
C ARG A 339 12.68 -15.80 13.75
N ASN A 340 13.35 -16.18 14.84
CA ASN A 340 12.75 -17.10 15.81
C ASN A 340 12.05 -16.38 16.96
N LYS A 341 12.38 -15.11 17.20
CA LYS A 341 11.91 -14.34 18.36
C LYS A 341 11.32 -12.98 17.98
N GLY A 342 11.45 -12.53 16.73
CA GLY A 342 11.08 -11.18 16.32
C GLY A 342 11.97 -10.09 16.91
N ILE A 343 13.23 -10.38 17.22
CA ILE A 343 14.18 -9.43 17.80
C ILE A 343 15.18 -8.96 16.75
N LEU A 344 15.08 -7.69 16.35
CA LEU A 344 16.04 -7.00 15.50
C LEU A 344 17.09 -6.28 16.36
N HIS A 345 18.33 -6.77 16.32
CA HIS A 345 19.46 -6.13 17.01
C HIS A 345 19.93 -4.90 16.25
N ALA A 346 20.30 -3.82 16.95
CA ALA A 346 20.80 -2.59 16.30
C ALA A 346 21.96 -2.84 15.34
N GLN A 347 22.86 -3.78 15.66
CA GLN A 347 23.97 -4.17 14.80
C GLN A 347 23.53 -4.76 13.45
N LEU A 348 22.41 -5.49 13.42
CA LEU A 348 21.86 -6.05 12.19
C LEU A 348 21.22 -4.94 11.32
N LEU A 349 20.55 -3.98 11.96
CA LEU A 349 20.01 -2.80 11.29
C LEU A 349 21.13 -1.92 10.72
N ASP A 350 22.21 -1.71 11.49
CA ASP A 350 23.38 -0.96 11.05
C ASP A 350 23.99 -1.61 9.81
N ASP A 351 24.28 -2.91 9.87
CA ASP A 351 24.82 -3.69 8.73
C ASP A 351 23.93 -3.57 7.49
N ALA A 352 22.60 -3.72 7.65
CA ALA A 352 21.65 -3.53 6.56
C ALA A 352 21.72 -2.11 5.97
N CYS A 353 21.75 -1.08 6.81
CA CYS A 353 21.84 0.32 6.37
C CYS A 353 23.17 0.65 5.70
N GLU A 354 24.30 0.08 6.16
CA GLU A 354 25.60 0.28 5.52
C GLU A 354 25.63 -0.35 4.12
N ARG A 355 25.14 -1.58 4.00
CA ARG A 355 25.06 -2.32 2.73
C ARG A 355 24.16 -1.60 1.72
N LEU A 356 23.02 -1.09 2.18
CA LEU A 356 22.05 -0.37 1.36
C LEU A 356 22.41 1.10 1.13
N LYS A 357 23.53 1.58 1.69
CA LYS A 357 24.02 2.97 1.59
C LYS A 357 23.00 4.00 2.08
N LEU A 358 22.38 3.75 3.22
CA LEU A 358 21.32 4.58 3.83
C LEU A 358 21.78 5.35 5.07
N LYS A 359 23.08 5.62 5.20
CA LYS A 359 23.66 6.19 6.43
C LYS A 359 23.13 7.58 6.75
N ASP A 360 22.86 8.37 5.73
CA ASP A 360 22.36 9.74 5.79
C ASP A 360 20.87 9.84 6.19
N VAL A 361 20.07 8.83 5.81
CA VAL A 361 18.62 8.78 6.07
C VAL A 361 18.20 7.74 7.11
N LYS A 362 19.15 7.02 7.71
CA LYS A 362 18.90 5.93 8.68
C LYS A 362 17.94 6.34 9.81
N GLU A 363 18.18 7.49 10.43
CA GLU A 363 17.35 7.97 11.54
C GLU A 363 15.91 8.25 11.06
N SER A 364 15.76 8.85 9.88
CA SER A 364 14.43 9.07 9.29
C SER A 364 13.72 7.75 8.95
N LEU A 365 14.44 6.75 8.45
CA LEU A 365 13.87 5.43 8.19
C LEU A 365 13.43 4.75 9.49
N LEU A 366 14.26 4.83 10.53
CA LEU A 366 13.94 4.29 11.85
C LEU A 366 12.72 4.97 12.46
N ASP A 367 12.60 6.29 12.33
CA ASP A 367 11.45 7.05 12.77
C ASP A 367 10.17 6.61 12.05
N ILE A 368 10.22 6.38 10.73
CA ILE A 368 9.09 5.82 9.96
C ILE A 368 8.73 4.44 10.50
N MET A 369 9.71 3.55 10.65
CA MET A 369 9.47 2.19 11.14
C MET A 369 8.88 2.17 12.56
N LYS A 370 9.29 3.09 13.44
CA LYS A 370 8.71 3.26 14.78
C LYS A 370 7.31 3.85 14.73
N LYS A 371 7.11 4.93 13.97
CA LYS A 371 5.82 5.64 13.80
C LYS A 371 4.71 4.70 13.36
N PHE A 372 5.04 3.74 12.48
CA PHE A 372 4.10 2.77 11.93
C PHE A 372 4.16 1.40 12.62
N ASN A 373 4.73 1.32 13.83
CA ASN A 373 4.78 0.10 14.66
C ASN A 373 5.43 -1.13 13.96
N LEU A 374 6.30 -0.90 12.98
CA LEU A 374 7.15 -1.96 12.44
C LEU A 374 8.23 -2.35 13.44
N LEU A 375 8.72 -1.38 14.22
CA LEU A 375 9.74 -1.57 15.25
C LEU A 375 9.31 -0.92 16.57
N CYS A 376 9.42 -1.67 17.65
CA CYS A 376 9.30 -1.16 19.01
C CYS A 376 10.68 -1.16 19.66
N GLU A 377 11.23 0.01 19.99
CA GLU A 377 12.51 0.09 20.68
C GLU A 377 12.40 -0.38 22.13
N TYR A 378 13.31 -1.26 22.52
CA TYR A 378 13.50 -1.69 23.89
C TYR A 378 14.96 -1.50 24.27
N THR A 379 15.21 -0.62 25.24
CA THR A 379 16.54 -0.41 25.80
C THR A 379 16.73 -1.36 26.97
N SER A 380 17.68 -2.27 26.86
CA SER A 380 18.07 -3.14 27.97
C SER A 380 18.61 -2.32 29.14
N LYS A 381 18.57 -2.89 30.36
CA LYS A 381 19.21 -2.32 31.56
C LYS A 381 20.71 -2.06 31.38
N GLU A 382 21.34 -2.74 30.42
CA GLU A 382 22.76 -2.61 30.06
C GLU A 382 23.01 -1.54 28.98
N GLY A 383 21.98 -0.82 28.52
CA GLY A 383 22.09 0.28 27.55
C GLY A 383 22.16 -0.16 26.08
N SER A 384 22.01 -1.47 25.79
CA SER A 384 21.87 -1.96 24.42
C SER A 384 20.44 -1.74 23.91
N SER A 385 20.29 -0.98 22.82
CA SER A 385 19.02 -0.87 22.09
C SER A 385 18.80 -2.12 21.24
N ILE A 386 17.69 -2.81 21.50
CA ILE A 386 17.13 -3.85 20.64
C ILE A 386 15.77 -3.38 20.14
N TYR A 387 15.36 -3.85 18.97
CA TYR A 387 14.06 -3.54 18.39
C TYR A 387 13.23 -4.81 18.33
N LEU A 388 12.01 -4.76 18.86
CA LEU A 388 11.02 -5.81 18.69
C LEU A 388 10.30 -5.55 17.37
N VAL A 389 10.12 -6.60 16.56
CA VAL A 389 9.40 -6.56 15.28
C VAL A 389 8.06 -7.26 15.49
N PRO A 390 6.95 -6.53 15.74
CA PRO A 390 5.70 -7.12 16.20
C PRO A 390 5.16 -8.22 15.28
N CYS A 391 5.25 -8.02 13.95
CA CYS A 391 4.79 -8.99 12.96
C CYS A 391 5.63 -10.28 12.89
N MET A 392 6.77 -10.33 13.59
CA MET A 392 7.68 -11.48 13.65
C MET A 392 7.75 -12.11 15.06
N LEU A 393 6.97 -11.61 16.02
CA LEU A 393 6.94 -12.17 17.37
C LEU A 393 6.27 -13.54 17.35
N THR A 394 6.98 -14.55 17.85
CA THR A 394 6.52 -15.95 17.89
C THR A 394 6.05 -16.37 19.29
N SER A 395 6.20 -15.49 20.28
CA SER A 395 5.90 -15.79 21.68
C SER A 395 4.42 -15.61 21.96
N LYS A 396 3.76 -16.68 22.41
CA LYS A 396 2.42 -16.60 23.00
C LYS A 396 2.56 -16.21 24.47
N PRO A 397 1.72 -15.31 25.00
CA PRO A 397 1.69 -15.11 26.45
C PRO A 397 1.37 -16.44 27.12
N ASP A 398 2.15 -16.82 28.13
CA ASP A 398 1.80 -17.98 28.94
C ASP A 398 0.42 -17.73 29.57
N ASP A 399 -0.55 -18.62 29.35
CA ASP A 399 -1.90 -18.60 29.95
C ASP A 399 -1.88 -18.77 31.49
N LYS A 400 -0.74 -18.55 32.13
CA LYS A 400 -0.62 -18.48 33.58
C LYS A 400 -0.93 -17.06 34.05
N ARG A 401 -2.19 -16.66 33.91
CA ARG A 401 -2.77 -15.70 34.87
C ARG A 401 -2.96 -16.42 36.20
N SER A 402 -1.96 -16.31 37.07
CA SER A 402 -2.09 -16.59 38.51
C SER A 402 -2.84 -15.49 39.23
#